data_AF-A0A7C4WJV4-F1
#
_entry.id   AF-A0A7C4WJV4-F1
#
_cell.length_a   1.000
_cell.length_b   1.000
_cell.length_c   1.000
_cell.angle_alpha   90.00
_cell.angle_beta   90.00
_cell.angle_gamma   90.00
#
_symmetry.space_group_name_H-M   'P 1'
#
loop_
_entity.id
_entity.type
_entity.pdbx_description
1 polymer ?
#
loop_
_entity_poly.entity_id
_entity_poly.type
_entity_poly.pdbx_seq_one_letter_code
_entity_poly.pdbx_strand_id
1 'polypeptide(L)'
;MRVISIPTVHLSVPEQLYRELRSKAEELGIQITDLIKVYVMMGLKKELSIVGEGNSSSIDELNSRITYIEGRLSQISKLIESLISKVSDLESRIEELETPDIVSEVFTSRRKD
;
A
#
# COMPACT_ATOMS: atom_id res chain seq x y z
N MET A 1 42.00 -5.76 35.82
CA MET A 1 41.08 -4.64 35.50
C MET A 1 41.44 -4.16 34.10
N ARG A 2 40.61 -4.38 33.07
CA ARG A 2 40.92 -3.90 31.70
C ARG A 2 40.60 -2.41 31.64
N VAL A 3 41.61 -1.59 31.43
CA VAL A 3 41.42 -0.16 31.12
C VAL A 3 40.92 -0.07 29.69
N ILE A 4 39.67 0.36 29.50
CA ILE A 4 39.13 0.61 28.16
C ILE A 4 39.72 1.94 27.70
N SER A 5 40.68 1.88 26.78
CA SER A 5 41.16 3.06 26.05
C SER A 5 40.02 3.60 25.21
N ILE A 6 39.60 4.84 25.47
CA ILE A 6 38.60 5.53 24.64
C ILE A 6 39.38 6.28 23.55
N PRO A 7 39.32 5.84 22.28
CA PRO A 7 40.02 6.54 21.21
C PRO A 7 39.37 7.91 20.97
N THR A 8 40.18 8.95 20.86
CA THR A 8 39.72 10.29 20.46
C THR A 8 39.69 10.37 18.94
N VAL A 9 38.52 10.68 18.38
CA VAL A 9 38.32 10.91 16.95
C VAL A 9 38.24 12.41 16.70
N HIS A 10 39.06 12.93 15.80
CA HIS A 10 39.00 14.32 15.36
C HIS A 10 38.19 14.39 14.06
N LEU A 11 37.15 15.23 14.04
CA LEU A 11 36.23 15.37 12.91
C LEU A 11 36.32 16.78 12.33
N SER A 12 36.68 16.88 11.05
CA SER A 12 36.68 18.14 10.31
C SER A 12 35.38 18.24 9.50
N VAL A 13 34.54 19.20 9.84
CA VAL A 13 33.29 19.50 9.13
C VAL A 13 33.25 20.97 8.71
N PRO A 14 32.56 21.31 7.60
CA PRO A 14 32.29 22.70 7.25
C PRO A 14 31.58 23.45 8.39
N GLU A 15 31.92 24.72 8.57
CA GLU A 15 31.38 25.54 9.67
C GLU A 15 29.84 25.61 9.65
N GLN A 16 29.25 25.65 8.45
CA GLN A 16 27.81 25.63 8.29
C GLN A 16 27.18 24.35 8.85
N LEU A 17 27.75 23.19 8.54
CA LEU A 17 27.27 21.90 9.04
C LEU A 17 27.41 21.81 10.57
N TYR A 18 28.51 22.34 11.12
CA TYR A 18 28.68 22.41 12.57
C TYR A 18 27.59 23.25 13.24
N ARG A 19 27.25 24.42 12.66
CA ARG A 19 26.17 25.28 13.18
C ARG A 19 24.81 24.59 13.12
N GLU A 20 24.52 23.88 12.03
CA GLU A 20 23.28 23.12 11.89
C GLU A 20 23.18 21.99 12.92
N LEU A 21 24.26 21.21 13.09
CA LEU A 21 24.33 20.15 14.11
C LEU A 21 24.17 20.71 15.53
N ARG A 22 24.79 21.85 15.81
CA ARG A 22 24.68 22.52 17.11
C ARG A 22 23.25 22.99 17.38
N SER A 23 22.65 23.71 16.42
CA SER A 23 21.28 24.19 16.50
C SER A 23 20.30 23.02 16.74
N LYS A 24 20.48 21.92 16.01
CA LYS A 24 19.65 20.73 16.17
C LYS A 24 19.83 20.04 17.52
N ALA A 25 21.05 19.99 18.04
CA ALA A 25 21.31 19.44 19.37
C ALA A 25 20.67 20.30 20.48
N GLU A 26 20.73 21.63 20.34
CA GLU A 26 20.08 22.57 21.25
C GLU A 26 18.55 22.44 21.21
N GLU A 27 17.94 22.33 20.02
CA GLU A 27 16.50 22.07 19.85
C GLU A 27 16.05 20.78 20.55
N LEU A 28 16.87 19.73 20.47
CA LEU A 28 16.60 18.43 21.07
C LEU A 28 16.99 18.36 22.55
N GLY A 29 17.62 19.40 23.11
CA GLY A 29 18.09 19.43 24.49
C GLY A 29 19.21 18.41 24.80
N ILE A 30 20.02 18.04 23.80
CA ILE A 30 21.10 17.04 23.94
C ILE A 30 22.48 17.63 23.63
N GLN A 31 23.54 16.96 24.07
CA GLN A 31 24.91 17.35 23.71
C GLN A 31 25.19 17.08 22.22
N ILE A 32 25.84 18.03 21.54
CA ILE A 32 26.18 17.91 20.12
C ILE A 32 26.99 16.64 19.81
N THR A 33 27.86 16.21 20.73
CA THR A 33 28.63 14.97 20.60
C THR A 33 27.75 13.73 20.55
N ASP A 34 26.64 13.71 21.28
CA ASP A 34 25.73 12.58 21.28
C ASP A 34 24.87 12.56 20.03
N LEU A 35 24.47 13.72 19.53
CA LEU A 35 23.82 13.83 18.23
C LEU A 35 24.74 13.34 17.09
N ILE A 36 26.01 13.73 17.10
CA ILE A 36 27.00 13.28 16.12
C ILE A 36 27.15 11.75 16.18
N LYS A 37 27.26 11.16 17.38
CA LYS A 37 27.31 9.69 17.54
C LYS A 37 26.07 9.02 16.95
N VAL A 38 24.88 9.56 17.18
CA VAL A 38 23.63 9.02 16.64
C VAL A 38 23.65 9.06 15.11
N TYR A 39 24.01 10.19 14.50
CA TYR A 39 24.06 10.28 13.04
C TYR A 39 25.11 9.37 12.42
N VAL A 40 26.31 9.29 13.00
CA VAL A 40 27.34 8.34 12.54
C VAL A 40 26.83 6.90 12.65
N MET A 41 26.21 6.54 13.77
CA MET A 41 25.63 5.21 13.97
C MET A 41 24.51 4.91 12.98
N MET A 42 23.62 5.87 12.70
CA MET A 42 22.55 5.72 11.72
C MET A 42 23.08 5.60 10.29
N GLY A 43 24.10 6.38 9.94
CA GLY A 43 24.79 6.30 8.65
C GLY A 43 25.42 4.92 8.44
N LEU A 44 26.19 4.45 9.43
CA LEU A 44 26.82 3.12 9.39
C LEU A 44 25.81 1.98 9.36
N LYS A 45 24.71 2.07 10.13
CA LYS A 45 23.62 1.08 10.07
C LYS A 45 22.98 1.06 8.69
N LYS A 46 22.68 2.23 8.11
CA LYS A 46 22.09 2.34 6.77
C LYS A 46 23.01 1.73 5.71
N GLU A 47 24.32 1.99 5.79
CA GLU A 47 25.31 1.42 4.88
C GLU A 47 25.45 -0.09 5.07
N LEU A 48 25.46 -0.60 6.30
CA LEU A 48 25.46 -2.04 6.58
C LEU A 48 24.19 -2.74 6.08
N SER A 49 23.03 -2.08 6.15
CA SER A 49 21.77 -2.53 5.55
C SER A 49 21.77 -2.52 4.02
N ILE A 50 22.67 -1.76 3.39
CA ILE A 50 22.85 -1.72 1.93
C ILE A 50 23.88 -2.76 1.47
N VAL A 51 24.93 -3.00 2.27
CA VAL A 51 26.01 -3.95 1.96
C VAL A 51 25.60 -5.41 2.23
N GLY A 52 24.61 -5.67 3.09
CA GLY A 52 24.06 -7.02 3.30
C GLY A 52 22.86 -7.34 2.39
N GLU A 53 23.10 -7.72 1.13
CA GLU A 53 22.36 -8.63 0.21
C GLU A 53 20.82 -8.91 0.32
N GLY A 54 20.02 -8.23 1.14
CA GLY A 54 18.63 -8.59 1.42
C GLY A 54 17.55 -7.71 0.78
N ASN A 55 17.89 -6.51 0.29
CA ASN A 55 16.87 -5.54 -0.12
C ASN A 55 16.47 -5.60 -1.61
N SER A 56 17.36 -5.98 -2.53
CA SER A 56 16.94 -6.07 -3.95
C SER A 56 16.02 -7.29 -4.17
N SER A 57 16.38 -8.44 -3.59
CA SER A 57 15.57 -9.66 -3.62
C SER A 57 14.21 -9.47 -2.96
N SER A 58 14.16 -8.78 -1.82
CA SER A 58 12.89 -8.47 -1.14
C SER A 58 12.01 -7.51 -1.96
N ILE A 59 12.60 -6.52 -2.63
CA ILE A 59 11.85 -5.59 -3.49
C ILE A 59 11.31 -6.32 -4.73
N ASP A 60 12.11 -7.18 -5.36
CA ASP A 60 11.69 -7.97 -6.53
C ASP A 60 10.59 -8.99 -6.15
N GLU A 61 10.68 -9.59 -4.97
CA GLU A 61 9.65 -10.48 -4.44
C GLU A 61 8.34 -9.71 -4.14
N LEU A 62 8.45 -8.53 -3.52
CA LEU A 62 7.29 -7.67 -3.28
C LEU A 62 6.63 -7.22 -4.58
N ASN A 63 7.41 -6.81 -5.59
CA ASN A 63 6.90 -6.44 -6.92
C ASN A 63 6.19 -7.63 -7.60
N SER A 64 6.74 -8.83 -7.46
CA SER A 64 6.12 -10.06 -7.99
C SER A 64 4.78 -10.35 -7.30
N ARG A 65 4.71 -10.18 -5.98
CA ARG A 65 3.46 -10.35 -5.20
C ARG A 65 2.43 -9.29 -5.55
N ILE A 66 2.84 -8.03 -5.75
CA ILE A 66 1.94 -6.94 -6.19
C ILE A 66 1.36 -7.28 -7.57
N THR A 67 2.20 -7.63 -8.53
CA THR A 67 1.78 -8.01 -9.89
C THR A 67 0.77 -9.16 -9.86
N TYR A 68 1.01 -10.18 -9.02
CA TYR A 68 0.10 -11.29 -8.83
C TYR A 68 -1.26 -10.84 -8.26
N ILE A 69 -1.25 -10.00 -7.23
CA ILE A 69 -2.47 -9.47 -6.60
C ILE A 69 -3.27 -8.62 -7.59
N GLU A 70 -2.62 -7.76 -8.39
CA GLU A 70 -3.26 -6.96 -9.43
C GLU A 70 -3.94 -7.84 -10.48
N GLY A 71 -3.28 -8.92 -10.91
CA GLY A 71 -3.87 -9.91 -11.82
C GLY A 71 -5.10 -10.59 -11.23
N ARG A 72 -5.04 -10.99 -9.96
CA ARG A 72 -6.19 -11.58 -9.23
C ARG A 72 -7.33 -10.58 -9.09
N LEU A 73 -7.04 -9.33 -8.78
CA LEU A 73 -8.03 -8.27 -8.67
C LEU A 73 -8.74 -8.03 -10.01
N SER A 74 -7.99 -7.96 -11.12
CA SER A 74 -8.55 -7.83 -12.47
C SER A 74 -9.50 -8.99 -12.82
N GLN A 75 -9.14 -10.22 -12.46
CA GLN A 75 -10.02 -11.38 -12.66
C GLN A 75 -11.30 -11.27 -11.83
N ILE A 76 -11.19 -10.88 -10.57
CA ILE A 76 -12.36 -10.70 -9.69
C ILE A 76 -13.29 -9.61 -10.24
N SER A 77 -12.75 -8.48 -10.69
CA SER A 77 -13.56 -7.40 -11.29
C SER A 77 -14.37 -7.89 -12.50
N LYS A 78 -13.75 -8.66 -13.40
CA LYS A 78 -14.45 -9.25 -14.56
C LYS A 78 -15.55 -10.23 -14.15
N LEU A 79 -15.32 -11.01 -13.10
CA LEU A 79 -16.35 -11.92 -12.56
C LEU A 79 -17.53 -11.14 -11.98
N ILE A 80 -17.26 -10.04 -11.26
CA ILE A 80 -18.30 -9.16 -10.72
C ILE A 80 -19.12 -8.54 -11.85
N GLU A 81 -18.47 -8.00 -12.89
CA GLU A 81 -19.17 -7.45 -14.07
C GLU A 81 -20.07 -8.49 -14.74
N SER A 82 -19.58 -9.73 -14.90
CA SER A 82 -20.38 -10.83 -15.45
C SER A 82 -21.57 -11.19 -14.57
N LEU A 83 -21.39 -11.18 -13.24
CA LEU A 83 -22.49 -11.44 -12.30
C LEU A 83 -23.54 -10.33 -12.34
N ILE A 84 -23.13 -9.06 -12.40
CA ILE A 84 -24.04 -7.92 -12.54
C ILE A 84 -24.88 -8.06 -13.81
N SER A 85 -24.25 -8.39 -14.95
CA SER A 85 -24.98 -8.62 -16.20
C SER A 85 -26.01 -9.73 -16.07
N LYS A 86 -25.65 -10.86 -15.44
CA LYS A 86 -26.58 -11.98 -15.25
C LYS A 86 -27.74 -11.64 -14.31
N VAL A 87 -27.49 -10.83 -13.27
CA VAL A 87 -28.54 -10.36 -12.37
C VAL A 87 -29.51 -9.46 -13.14
N SER A 88 -29.00 -8.51 -13.92
CA SER A 88 -29.83 -7.65 -14.77
C SER A 88 -30.69 -8.45 -15.76
N ASP A 89 -30.11 -9.47 -16.41
CA ASP A 89 -30.86 -10.34 -17.32
C ASP A 89 -31.97 -11.11 -16.61
N LEU A 90 -31.73 -11.57 -15.37
CA LEU A 90 -32.72 -12.26 -14.56
C LEU A 90 -33.83 -11.32 -14.10
N GLU A 91 -33.48 -10.09 -13.69
CA GLU A 91 -34.45 -9.05 -13.31
C GLU A 91 -35.41 -8.75 -14.47
N SER A 92 -34.89 -8.52 -15.69
CA SER A 92 -35.74 -8.29 -16.87
C SER A 92 -36.67 -9.47 -17.18
N ARG A 93 -36.18 -10.72 -17.04
CA ARG A 93 -37.02 -11.91 -17.25
C ARG A 93 -38.10 -12.07 -16.18
N ILE A 94 -37.84 -11.63 -14.95
CA ILE A 94 -38.86 -11.60 -13.90
C ILE A 94 -39.93 -10.57 -14.24
N GLU A 95 -39.54 -9.37 -14.66
CA GLU A 95 -40.50 -8.33 -15.10
C GLU A 95 -41.40 -8.82 -16.24
N GLU A 96 -40.83 -9.50 -17.25
CA GLU A 96 -41.61 -10.11 -18.35
C GLU A 96 -42.65 -11.13 -17.85
N LEU A 97 -42.31 -11.93 -16.84
CA LEU A 97 -43.22 -12.93 -16.25
C LEU A 97 -44.27 -12.30 -15.32
N GLU A 98 -43.95 -11.18 -14.69
CA GLU A 98 -44.88 -10.44 -13.82
C GLU A 98 -45.85 -9.55 -14.61
N THR A 99 -45.54 -9.19 -15.87
CA THR A 99 -46.52 -8.56 -16.74
C THR A 99 -47.65 -9.55 -17.05
N PRO A 100 -48.90 -9.29 -16.62
CA PRO A 100 -50.00 -10.19 -16.88
C PRO A 100 -50.27 -10.30 -18.38
N ASP A 101 -50.58 -11.50 -18.85
CA ASP A 101 -51.19 -11.73 -20.17
C ASP A 101 -52.51 -10.94 -20.27
N ILE A 102 -52.46 -9.67 -20.71
CA ILE A 102 -53.64 -8.80 -20.88
C ILE A 102 -54.55 -9.29 -22.03
N VAL A 103 -54.25 -10.40 -22.71
CA VAL A 103 -54.94 -10.79 -23.96
C VAL A 103 -55.96 -11.94 -23.80
N SER A 104 -56.33 -12.37 -22.59
CA SER A 104 -57.35 -13.44 -22.45
C SER A 104 -58.78 -13.00 -22.14
N GLU A 105 -59.05 -11.73 -21.82
CA GLU A 105 -60.42 -11.29 -21.45
C GLU A 105 -61.33 -10.86 -22.62
N VAL A 106 -60.85 -10.83 -23.87
CA VAL A 106 -61.69 -10.37 -25.01
C VAL A 106 -62.63 -11.46 -25.57
N PHE A 107 -62.52 -12.72 -25.11
CA PHE A 107 -63.31 -13.83 -25.69
C PHE A 107 -64.57 -14.25 -24.91
N THR A 108 -64.87 -13.69 -23.74
CA THR A 108 -66.06 -14.09 -22.95
C THR A 108 -67.28 -13.18 -23.11
N SER A 109 -67.15 -11.97 -23.67
CA SER A 109 -68.29 -11.03 -23.84
C SER A 109 -68.98 -11.05 -25.20
N ARG A 110 -68.68 -12.00 -26.11
CA ARG A 110 -69.40 -12.17 -27.40
C ARG A 110 -70.27 -13.43 -27.49
N ARG A 111 -70.56 -14.07 -26.35
CA ARG A 111 -71.56 -15.15 -26.26
C ARG A 111 -72.51 -14.92 -25.10
N LYS A 112 -73.24 -13.81 -25.14
CA LYS A 112 -74.63 -13.77 -24.71
C LYS A 112 -75.24 -12.45 -25.15
N ASP A 113 -76.40 -12.60 -25.77
CA ASP A 113 -77.42 -11.60 -26.12
C ASP A 113 -77.32 -11.01 -27.54
#